data_AF-A0A2T1CVI2-F1
#
_entry.id   AF-A0A2T1CVI2-F1
#
_cell.length_a   1.000
_cell.length_b   1.000
_cell.length_c   1.000
_cell.angle_alpha   90.00
_cell.angle_beta   90.00
_cell.angle_gamma   90.00
#
_symmetry.space_group_name_H-M   'P 1'
#
loop_
_entity.id
_entity.type
_entity.pdbx_description
1 polymer ?
#
loop_
_entity_poly.entity_id
_entity_poly.type
_entity_poly.pdbx_seq_one_letter_code
_entity_poly.pdbx_strand_id
1 'polypeptide(L)'
;DRCTEYPEQVGLIYPLFQLDEKTKRDILRAPLVIRASIASMERVMCEKRRRHFLDLWKQTDYTNAPELCQYYQQQIYAENQRIAELDQQQRQVTFDDLAQLPWVGEFYDALETI
;
A
#
# COMPACT_ATOMS: atom_id res chain seq x y z
N ASP A 1 25.33 28.19 15.50
CA ASP A 1 24.96 26.78 15.38
C ASP A 1 23.94 26.50 16.46
N ARG A 2 22.67 26.28 16.13
CA ARG A 2 21.58 26.20 17.14
C ARG A 2 21.65 24.92 17.97
N CYS A 3 22.38 23.92 17.48
CA CYS A 3 22.55 22.63 18.16
C CYS A 3 23.43 22.74 19.41
N THR A 4 24.30 23.75 19.50
CA THR A 4 25.13 23.99 20.70
C THR A 4 24.41 24.78 21.79
N GLU A 5 23.30 25.44 21.46
CA GLU A 5 22.49 26.22 22.41
C GLU A 5 21.60 25.31 23.30
N TYR A 6 21.32 24.08 22.85
CA TYR A 6 20.36 23.16 23.50
C TYR A 6 20.87 21.70 23.54
N PRO A 7 22.02 21.43 24.17
CA PRO A 7 22.68 20.13 24.09
C PRO A 7 21.85 18.98 24.71
N GLU A 8 21.06 19.26 25.74
CA GLU A 8 20.18 18.26 26.38
C GLU A 8 19.04 17.87 25.43
N GLN A 9 18.40 18.84 24.78
CA GLN A 9 17.32 18.62 23.83
C GLN A 9 17.82 17.93 22.56
N VAL A 10 19.02 18.29 22.08
CA VAL A 10 19.68 17.61 20.96
C VAL A 10 20.02 16.17 21.33
N GLY A 11 20.50 15.91 22.55
CA GLY A 11 20.76 14.56 23.05
C GLY A 11 19.52 13.65 23.03
N LEU A 12 18.32 14.21 23.24
CA LEU A 12 17.06 13.46 23.18
C LEU A 12 16.68 13.03 21.76
N ILE A 13 17.02 13.83 20.73
CA ILE A 13 16.69 13.53 19.33
C ILE A 13 17.84 12.88 18.56
N TYR A 14 19.06 12.92 19.08
CA TYR A 14 20.25 12.35 18.44
C TYR A 14 20.10 10.87 18.02
N PRO A 15 19.48 9.98 18.82
CA PRO A 15 19.24 8.60 18.40
C PRO A 15 18.34 8.46 17.17
N LEU A 16 17.47 9.45 16.89
CA LEU A 16 16.60 9.45 15.70
C LEU A 16 17.40 9.64 14.39
N PHE A 17 18.62 10.15 14.48
CA PHE A 17 19.52 10.34 13.33
C PHE A 17 20.52 9.17 13.17
N GLN A 18 20.65 8.32 14.20
CA GLN A 18 21.47 7.10 14.16
C GLN A 18 20.67 5.93 13.60
N LEU A 19 20.26 6.05 12.34
CA LEU A 19 19.50 5.01 11.66
C LEU A 19 20.41 3.87 11.23
N ASP A 20 20.01 2.64 11.51
CA ASP A 20 20.66 1.47 10.91
C ASP A 20 20.41 1.43 9.40
N GLU A 21 21.19 0.61 8.69
CA GLU A 21 21.13 0.51 7.24
C GLU A 21 19.73 0.12 6.74
N LYS A 22 19.04 -0.74 7.49
CA LYS A 22 17.68 -1.16 7.16
C LYS A 22 16.72 0.02 7.23
N THR A 23 16.74 0.79 8.31
CA THR A 23 15.82 1.91 8.53
C THR A 23 16.03 3.01 7.50
N LYS A 24 17.29 3.30 7.13
CA LYS A 24 17.60 4.20 6.01
C LYS A 24 16.95 3.75 4.70
N ARG A 25 17.03 2.45 4.37
CA ARG A 25 16.39 1.87 3.16
C ARG A 25 14.87 1.88 3.24
N ASP A 26 14.31 1.60 4.42
CA ASP A 26 12.86 1.51 4.63
C ASP A 26 12.18 2.89 4.49
N ILE A 27 12.84 3.97 4.95
CA ILE A 27 12.37 5.35 4.72
C ILE A 27 12.24 5.65 3.23
N LEU A 28 13.24 5.28 2.42
CA LEU A 28 13.21 5.49 0.97
C LEU A 28 12.13 4.64 0.27
N ARG A 29 11.76 3.49 0.87
CA ARG A 29 10.71 2.58 0.35
C ARG A 29 9.31 2.94 0.83
N ALA A 30 9.13 3.98 1.65
CA ALA A 30 7.83 4.38 2.18
C ALA A 30 6.74 4.51 1.09
N PRO A 31 7.00 5.08 -0.11
CA PRO A 31 5.99 5.14 -1.17
C PRO A 31 5.44 3.77 -1.60
N LEU A 32 6.29 2.75 -1.68
CA LEU A 32 5.89 1.39 -2.04
C LEU A 32 5.01 0.76 -0.96
N VAL A 33 5.35 0.99 0.32
CA VAL A 33 4.57 0.52 1.46
C VAL A 33 3.19 1.19 1.50
N ILE A 34 3.14 2.51 1.25
CA ILE A 34 1.88 3.26 1.16
C ILE A 34 1.01 2.71 0.04
N ARG A 35 1.58 2.51 -1.17
CA ARG A 35 0.86 1.92 -2.31
C ARG A 35 0.28 0.56 -1.96
N ALA A 36 1.09 -0.33 -1.39
CA ALA A 36 0.66 -1.67 -1.01
C ALA A 36 -0.44 -1.63 0.08
N SER A 37 -0.37 -0.67 1.01
CA SER A 37 -1.37 -0.48 2.06
C SER A 37 -2.71 -0.02 1.48
N ILE A 38 -2.69 0.96 0.57
CA ILE A 38 -3.90 1.44 -0.13
C ILE A 38 -4.54 0.29 -0.92
N ALA A 39 -3.77 -0.44 -1.71
CA ALA A 39 -4.26 -1.60 -2.47
C ALA A 39 -4.82 -2.71 -1.55
N SER A 40 -4.26 -2.84 -0.34
CA SER A 40 -4.75 -3.77 0.66
C SER A 40 -6.11 -3.37 1.22
N MET A 41 -6.28 -2.10 1.56
CA MET A 41 -7.56 -1.56 2.02
C MET A 41 -8.63 -1.67 0.92
N GLU A 42 -8.29 -1.32 -0.31
CA GLU A 42 -9.21 -1.40 -1.45
C GLU A 42 -9.66 -2.84 -1.71
N ARG A 43 -8.74 -3.82 -1.67
CA ARG A 43 -9.10 -5.23 -1.82
C ARG A 43 -10.12 -5.68 -0.77
N VAL A 44 -9.94 -5.29 0.49
CA VAL A 44 -10.90 -5.60 1.56
C VAL A 44 -12.27 -4.98 1.27
N MET A 45 -12.31 -3.77 0.70
CA MET A 45 -13.56 -3.16 0.25
C MET A 45 -14.21 -3.93 -0.90
N CYS A 46 -13.44 -4.35 -1.91
CA CYS A 46 -13.92 -5.21 -3.00
C CYS A 46 -14.51 -6.52 -2.47
N GLU A 47 -13.84 -7.19 -1.53
CA GLU A 47 -14.34 -8.42 -0.92
C GLU A 47 -15.65 -8.21 -0.16
N LYS A 48 -15.84 -7.06 0.48
CA LYS A 48 -17.11 -6.71 1.14
C LYS A 48 -18.22 -6.52 0.11
N ARG A 49 -17.98 -5.76 -0.96
CA ARG A 49 -18.97 -5.54 -2.04
C ARG A 49 -19.30 -6.84 -2.76
N ARG A 50 -18.30 -7.66 -3.09
CA ARG A 50 -18.50 -8.99 -3.68
C ARG A 50 -19.40 -9.87 -2.83
N ARG A 51 -19.15 -9.94 -1.52
CA ARG A 51 -20.00 -10.69 -0.58
C ARG A 51 -21.43 -10.17 -0.58
N HIS A 52 -21.60 -8.86 -0.51
CA HIS A 52 -22.91 -8.23 -0.57
C HIS A 52 -23.70 -8.60 -1.84
N PHE A 53 -23.10 -8.47 -3.02
CA PHE A 53 -23.77 -8.84 -4.28
C PHE A 53 -24.05 -10.34 -4.38
N LEU A 54 -23.17 -11.18 -3.82
CA LEU A 54 -23.39 -12.62 -3.77
C LEU A 54 -24.57 -12.98 -2.85
N ASP A 55 -24.75 -12.27 -1.75
CA ASP A 55 -25.91 -12.45 -0.87
C ASP A 55 -27.21 -11.99 -1.54
N LEU A 56 -27.19 -10.85 -2.26
CA LEU A 56 -28.33 -10.39 -3.05
C LEU A 56 -28.70 -11.36 -4.17
N TRP A 57 -27.70 -11.86 -4.90
CA TRP A 57 -27.89 -12.81 -5.98
C TRP A 57 -28.54 -14.12 -5.49
N LYS A 58 -28.10 -14.64 -4.34
CA LYS A 58 -28.71 -15.84 -3.71
C LYS A 58 -30.18 -15.65 -3.31
N GLN A 59 -30.56 -14.42 -2.96
CA GLN A 59 -31.92 -14.09 -2.55
C GLN A 59 -32.84 -13.75 -3.73
N THR A 60 -32.28 -13.55 -4.93
CA THR A 60 -33.03 -13.16 -6.12
C THR A 60 -33.58 -14.38 -6.83
N ASP A 61 -34.89 -14.36 -7.11
CA ASP A 61 -35.53 -15.39 -7.93
C ASP A 61 -35.23 -15.15 -9.41
N TYR A 62 -34.46 -16.06 -10.00
CA TYR A 62 -34.05 -16.00 -11.40
C TYR A 62 -35.24 -16.01 -12.38
N THR A 63 -36.34 -16.68 -12.04
CA THR A 63 -37.51 -16.78 -12.93
C THR A 63 -38.27 -15.45 -13.01
N ASN A 64 -38.30 -14.70 -11.90
CA ASN A 64 -39.07 -13.47 -11.78
C ASN A 64 -38.24 -12.20 -12.04
N ALA A 65 -36.91 -12.25 -11.87
CA ALA A 65 -36.02 -11.09 -12.06
C ALA A 65 -34.66 -11.47 -12.70
N PRO A 66 -34.65 -11.99 -13.94
CA PRO A 66 -33.42 -12.44 -14.60
C PRO A 66 -32.41 -11.32 -14.86
N GLU A 67 -32.89 -10.11 -15.20
CA GLU A 67 -32.02 -8.94 -15.43
C GLU A 67 -31.27 -8.54 -14.16
N LEU A 68 -31.93 -8.60 -13.00
CA LEU A 68 -31.33 -8.28 -11.72
C LEU A 68 -30.28 -9.33 -11.32
N CYS A 69 -30.56 -10.61 -11.59
CA CYS A 69 -29.58 -11.69 -11.45
C CYS A 69 -28.34 -11.46 -12.31
N GLN A 70 -28.53 -11.09 -13.58
CA GLN A 70 -27.42 -10.81 -14.50
C GLN A 70 -26.60 -9.60 -14.02
N TYR A 71 -27.26 -8.55 -13.54
CA TYR A 71 -26.60 -7.38 -12.98
C TYR A 71 -25.72 -7.75 -11.78
N TYR A 72 -26.25 -8.50 -10.80
CA TYR A 72 -25.43 -8.92 -9.65
C TYR A 72 -24.26 -9.82 -10.05
N GLN A 73 -24.45 -10.70 -11.03
CA GLN A 73 -23.37 -11.52 -11.57
C GLN A 73 -22.26 -10.67 -12.19
N GLN A 74 -22.61 -9.64 -12.96
CA GLN A 74 -21.64 -8.70 -13.53
C GLN A 74 -20.88 -7.93 -12.45
N GLN A 75 -21.57 -7.48 -11.39
CA GLN A 75 -20.91 -6.79 -10.27
C GLN A 75 -19.93 -7.72 -9.53
N ILE A 76 -20.32 -8.98 -9.28
CA ILE A 76 -19.43 -9.98 -8.67
C ILE A 76 -18.18 -10.20 -9.55
N TYR A 77 -18.36 -10.29 -10.86
CA TYR A 77 -17.25 -10.45 -11.81
C TYR A 77 -16.31 -9.24 -11.77
N ALA A 78 -16.86 -8.03 -11.80
CA ALA A 78 -16.07 -6.80 -11.73
C ALA A 78 -15.24 -6.70 -10.44
N GLU A 79 -15.83 -7.03 -9.28
CA GLU A 79 -15.09 -7.03 -8.02
C GLU A 79 -13.99 -8.11 -8.00
N ASN A 80 -14.22 -9.29 -8.59
CA ASN A 80 -13.19 -10.33 -8.71
C ASN A 80 -12.02 -9.89 -9.59
N GLN A 81 -12.31 -9.26 -10.73
CA GLN A 81 -11.28 -8.73 -11.62
C GLN A 81 -10.46 -7.65 -10.90
N ARG A 82 -11.13 -6.74 -10.20
CA ARG A 82 -10.45 -5.68 -9.44
C ARG A 82 -9.56 -6.25 -8.33
N ILE A 83 -10.01 -7.27 -7.60
CA ILE A 83 -9.19 -7.96 -6.60
C ILE A 83 -7.93 -8.55 -7.24
N ALA A 84 -8.06 -9.21 -8.39
CA ALA A 84 -6.92 -9.80 -9.10
C ALA A 84 -5.91 -8.73 -9.56
N GLU A 85 -6.38 -7.60 -10.09
CA GLU A 85 -5.53 -6.48 -10.48
C GLU A 85 -4.78 -5.89 -9.28
N LEU A 86 -5.48 -5.65 -8.17
CA LEU A 86 -4.88 -5.14 -6.93
C LEU A 86 -3.79 -6.09 -6.40
N ASP A 87 -4.06 -7.40 -6.44
CA ASP A 87 -3.13 -8.42 -5.96
C ASP A 87 -1.91 -8.61 -6.86
N GLN A 88 -2.07 -8.50 -8.17
CA GLN A 88 -0.97 -8.71 -9.12
C GLN A 88 -0.12 -7.45 -9.36
N GLN A 89 -0.76 -6.28 -9.43
CA GLN A 89 -0.10 -5.07 -9.96
C GLN A 89 0.20 -4.03 -8.89
N GLN A 90 -0.61 -3.93 -7.83
CA GLN A 90 -0.54 -2.79 -6.91
C GLN A 90 0.00 -3.14 -5.52
N ARG A 91 -0.36 -4.34 -5.02
CA ARG A 91 0.07 -4.81 -3.70
C ARG A 91 1.51 -5.30 -3.70
N GLN A 92 1.91 -6.01 -4.76
CA GLN A 92 3.24 -6.59 -4.84
C GLN A 92 4.28 -5.51 -5.17
N VAL A 93 5.46 -5.68 -4.61
CA VAL A 93 6.65 -4.90 -4.97
C VAL A 93 7.43 -5.72 -5.97
N THR A 94 7.60 -5.19 -7.18
CA THR A 94 8.40 -5.81 -8.23
C THR A 94 9.86 -5.37 -8.12
N PHE A 95 10.74 -6.03 -8.89
CA PHE A 95 12.12 -5.57 -8.99
C PHE A 95 12.22 -4.17 -9.62
N ASP A 96 11.40 -3.89 -10.64
CA ASP A 96 11.38 -2.59 -11.31
C ASP A 96 11.02 -1.46 -10.34
N ASP A 97 10.03 -1.69 -9.46
CA ASP A 97 9.70 -0.76 -8.38
C ASP A 97 10.89 -0.45 -7.47
N LEU A 98 11.74 -1.44 -7.18
CA LEU A 98 12.93 -1.25 -6.35
C LEU A 98 14.07 -0.54 -7.10
N ALA A 99 14.20 -0.80 -8.41
CA ALA A 99 15.23 -0.21 -9.25
C ALA A 99 14.96 1.28 -9.54
N GLN A 100 13.70 1.71 -9.50
CA GLN A 100 13.31 3.11 -9.67
C GLN A 100 13.43 3.95 -8.38
N LEU A 101 13.68 3.32 -7.22
CA LEU A 101 13.89 4.05 -5.98
C LEU A 101 15.28 4.70 -5.93
N PRO A 102 15.42 5.84 -5.23
CA PRO A 102 16.72 6.46 -5.01
C PRO A 102 17.71 5.47 -4.40
N TRP A 103 18.90 5.34 -5.00
CA TRP A 103 19.91 4.42 -4.51
C TRP A 103 20.56 4.96 -3.23
N VAL A 104 20.62 4.13 -2.19
CA VAL A 104 21.14 4.56 -0.87
C VAL A 104 22.61 4.94 -0.93
N GLY A 105 23.38 4.38 -1.87
CA GLY A 105 24.79 4.70 -2.05
C GLY A 105 25.06 6.16 -2.42
N GLU A 106 24.12 6.87 -3.06
CA GLU A 106 24.22 8.31 -3.31
C GLU A 106 24.01 9.17 -2.04
N PHE A 107 23.41 8.60 -0.99
CA PHE A 107 23.14 9.30 0.28
C PHE A 107 24.17 9.02 1.37
N TYR A 108 25.11 8.08 1.18
CA TYR A 108 26.22 7.90 2.11
C TYR A 108 27.13 9.13 2.11
N ASP A 109 27.43 9.69 0.93
CA ASP A 109 28.26 10.90 0.81
C ASP A 109 27.60 12.15 1.43
N ALA A 110 26.26 12.22 1.44
CA ALA A 110 25.49 13.34 1.99
C ALA A 110 25.25 13.24 3.51
N LEU A 111 25.35 12.04 4.09
CA LEU A 111 25.17 11.78 5.52
C LEU A 111 26.49 11.72 6.29
N GLU A 112 27.63 11.66 5.60
CA GLU A 112 28.97 11.78 6.22
C GLU A 112 29.45 13.23 6.36
N THR A 113 28.73 14.21 5.79
CA THR A 113 29.11 15.64 5.84
C THR A 113 28.41 16.48 6.93
N ILE A 114 27.68 15.85 7.85
CA ILE A 114 27.06 16.50 9.04
C ILE A 114 27.80 16.06 10.29
#